data_AF-A0A8X7E3T2-F1
#
_entry.id   AF-A0A8X7E3T2-F1
#
_cell.length_a   1.000
_cell.length_b   1.000
_cell.length_c   1.000
_cell.angle_alpha   90.00
_cell.angle_beta   90.00
_cell.angle_gamma   90.00
#
_symmetry.space_group_name_H-M   'P 1'
#
loop_
_entity.id
_entity.type
_entity.pdbx_description
1 polymer ?
#
loop_
_entity_poly.entity_id
_entity_poly.type
_entity_poly.pdbx_seq_one_letter_code
_entity_poly.pdbx_strand_id
1 'polypeptide(L)' 'MPSKQPRKQRKFRYTAPWHKRRKMLSANLSPELREKYGRRSFPVRKGDIVRVMRGSMRGHEGKVMEV' A
#
# COMPACT_ATOMS: atom_id res chain seq x y z
N MET A 1 -8.32 -10.75 17.50
CA MET A 1 -8.79 -11.23 16.18
C MET A 1 -9.63 -10.15 15.48
N PRO A 2 -9.53 -9.97 14.16
CA PRO A 2 -10.42 -9.07 13.43
C PRO A 2 -11.88 -9.55 13.56
N SER A 3 -12.82 -8.61 13.73
CA SER A 3 -14.24 -8.95 13.84
C SER A 3 -14.72 -9.65 12.56
N LYS A 4 -15.42 -10.79 12.68
CA LYS A 4 -16.02 -11.50 11.54
C LYS A 4 -17.15 -10.71 10.86
N GLN A 5 -17.67 -9.65 11.49
CA GLN A 5 -18.80 -8.87 10.99
C GLN A 5 -18.36 -7.89 9.88
N PRO A 6 -18.84 -8.04 8.62
CA PRO A 6 -18.41 -7.18 7.51
C PRO A 6 -18.71 -5.70 7.71
N ARG A 7 -19.85 -5.38 8.35
CA ARG A 7 -20.24 -3.99 8.67
C ARG A 7 -19.20 -3.29 9.54
N LYS A 8 -18.69 -3.98 10.57
CA LYS A 8 -17.69 -3.42 11.50
C LYS A 8 -16.34 -3.22 10.80
N GLN A 9 -15.92 -4.15 9.95
CA GLN A 9 -14.68 -4.00 9.18
C GLN A 9 -14.72 -2.83 8.19
N ARG A 10 -15.84 -2.65 7.47
CA ARG A 10 -16.03 -1.52 6.55
C ARG A 10 -16.00 -0.19 7.29
N LYS A 11 -16.74 -0.07 8.40
CA LYS A 11 -16.72 1.14 9.26
C LYS A 11 -15.31 1.46 9.75
N PHE A 12 -14.54 0.45 10.17
CA PHE A 12 -13.17 0.63 10.64
C PHE A 12 -12.24 1.20 9.56
N ARG A 13 -12.28 0.68 8.32
CA ARG A 13 -11.44 1.21 7.23
C ARG A 13 -11.79 2.66 6.90
N TYR A 14 -13.08 2.97 6.82
CA TYR A 14 -13.56 4.32 6.50
C TYR A 14 -13.17 5.35 7.58
N THR A 15 -13.36 5.00 8.86
CA THR A 15 -13.10 5.89 10.01
C THR A 15 -11.67 5.79 10.58
N ALA A 16 -10.76 5.09 9.90
CA ALA A 16 -9.40 4.88 10.40
C ALA A 16 -8.64 6.22 10.58
N PRO A 17 -7.93 6.44 11.72
CA PRO A 17 -7.05 7.58 11.90
C PRO A 17 -5.86 7.60 10.92
N TRP A 18 -5.23 8.76 10.71
CA TRP A 18 -4.13 8.97 9.76
C TRP A 18 -2.98 7.96 9.88
N HIS A 19 -2.47 7.74 11.10
CA HIS A 19 -1.38 6.80 11.32
C HIS A 19 -1.74 5.34 10.96
N LYS A 20 -3.03 4.98 11.01
CA LYS A 20 -3.52 3.66 10.55
C LYS A 20 -3.73 3.65 9.04
N ARG A 21 -4.29 4.72 8.45
CA ARG A 21 -4.44 4.86 6.99
C ARG A 21 -3.10 4.71 6.27
N ARG A 22 -2.04 5.34 6.81
CA ARG A 22 -0.67 5.20 6.29
C ARG A 22 -0.20 3.75 6.21
N LYS A 23 -0.52 2.91 7.20
CA LYS A 23 -0.16 1.49 7.20
C LYS A 23 -1.01 0.66 6.24
N MET A 24 -2.26 1.06 6.00
CA MET A 24 -3.15 0.40 5.03
C MET A 24 -2.72 0.67 3.58
N LEU A 25 -2.15 1.85 3.31
CA LEU A 25 -1.67 2.25 2.01
C LEU A 25 -0.20 1.80 1.79
N SER A 26 0.00 0.49 1.70
CA SER A 26 1.31 -0.12 1.48
C SER A 26 1.39 -0.81 0.11
N ALA A 27 2.54 -0.70 -0.55
CA ALA A 27 2.83 -1.39 -1.79
C ALA A 27 3.87 -2.49 -1.59
N ASN A 28 3.85 -3.48 -2.50
CA ASN A 28 4.84 -4.53 -2.54
C ASN A 28 6.19 -3.98 -3.02
N LEU A 29 7.28 -4.35 -2.34
CA LEU A 29 8.62 -4.06 -2.83
C LEU A 29 8.95 -4.92 -4.05
N SER A 30 9.84 -4.43 -4.93
CA SER A 30 10.39 -5.22 -6.04
C SER A 30 11.20 -6.42 -5.51
N PRO A 31 11.38 -7.50 -6.28
CA PRO A 31 12.12 -8.68 -5.83
C PRO A 31 13.51 -8.35 -5.26
N GLU A 32 14.25 -7.47 -5.93
CA GLU A 32 15.57 -6.99 -5.50
C GLU A 32 15.50 -6.26 -4.14
N LEU A 33 14.53 -5.36 -3.97
CA LEU A 33 14.34 -4.62 -2.71
C LEU A 33 13.82 -5.53 -1.59
N ARG A 34 13.04 -6.56 -1.93
CA ARG A 34 12.57 -7.58 -0.97
C ARG A 34 13.72 -8.39 -0.41
N GLU A 35 14.65 -8.81 -1.27
CA GLU A 35 15.84 -9.55 -0.88
C GLU A 35 16.75 -8.67 -0.02
N LYS A 36 17.02 -7.44 -0.47
CA LYS A 36 17.89 -6.48 0.25
C LYS A 36 17.38 -6.13 1.65
N TYR A 37 16.08 -5.88 1.80
CA TYR A 37 15.50 -5.38 3.07
C TYR A 37 14.73 -6.45 3.87
N GLY A 38 14.60 -7.67 3.36
CA GLY A 38 13.88 -8.76 4.03
C GLY A 38 12.40 -8.48 4.29
N ARG A 39 11.76 -7.56 3.54
CA ARG A 39 10.37 -7.12 3.76
C ARG A 39 9.53 -7.27 2.51
N ARG A 40 8.29 -7.75 2.66
CA ARG A 40 7.37 -7.96 1.53
C ARG A 40 6.79 -6.65 0.98
N SER A 41 6.44 -5.71 1.85
CA SER A 41 5.76 -4.45 1.51
C SER A 41 6.22 -3.30 2.39
N PHE A 42 6.02 -2.08 1.90
CA PHE A 42 6.33 -0.84 2.61
C PHE A 42 5.25 0.22 2.35
N PRO A 43 4.92 1.09 3.33
CA PRO A 43 4.02 2.23 3.11
C PRO A 43 4.56 3.14 2.02
N VAL A 44 3.73 3.50 1.05
CA VAL A 44 4.13 4.35 -0.09
C VAL A 44 4.45 5.75 0.41
N ARG A 45 5.50 6.38 -0.13
CA ARG A 45 5.86 7.77 0.16
C ARG A 45 5.96 8.60 -1.11
N LYS A 46 5.76 9.91 -0.95
CA LYS A 46 6.03 10.89 -2.00
C LYS A 46 7.51 10.80 -2.39
N GLY A 47 7.76 10.71 -3.69
CA GLY A 47 9.09 10.61 -4.26
C GLY A 47 9.55 9.18 -4.60
N ASP A 48 8.85 8.15 -4.14
CA ASP A 48 9.16 6.76 -4.49
C ASP A 48 8.89 6.49 -5.98
N ILE A 49 9.68 5.59 -6.58
CA ILE A 49 9.44 5.06 -7.93
C ILE A 49 8.59 3.79 -7.79
N VAL A 50 7.47 3.74 -8.50
CA VAL A 50 6.53 2.62 -8.46
C VAL A 50 6.19 2.13 -9.85
N ARG A 51 5.85 0.84 -9.95
CA ARG A 51 5.33 0.23 -11.17
C ARG A 51 3.88 -0.19 -10.99
N VAL A 52 3.02 0.18 -11.93
CA VAL A 52 1.61 -0.19 -11.92
C VAL A 52 1.44 -1.65 -12.33
N MET A 53 0.93 -2.49 -11.43
CA MET A 53 0.82 -3.93 -11.66
C MET A 53 -0.53 -4.38 -12.26
N ARG A 54 -1.59 -3.59 -12.09
CA ARG A 54 -2.97 -3.89 -12.55
C ARG A 54 -3.68 -2.62 -12.99
N GLY A 55 -4.73 -2.77 -13.81
CA GLY A 55 -5.50 -1.66 -14.39
C GLY A 55 -5.01 -1.25 -15.79
N SER A 56 -5.58 -0.19 -16.36
CA SER A 56 -5.31 0.24 -17.74
C SER A 56 -3.86 0.69 -17.96
N MET A 57 -3.19 1.24 -16.94
CA MET A 57 -1.79 1.68 -17.01
C MET A 57 -0.80 0.59 -16.56
N ARG A 58 -1.16 -0.70 -16.64
CA ARG A 58 -0.28 -1.80 -16.24
C ARG A 58 1.06 -1.72 -16.99
N GLY A 59 2.15 -1.96 -16.27
CA GLY A 59 3.52 -1.94 -16.80
C GLY A 59 4.18 -0.56 -16.76
N HIS A 60 3.43 0.52 -16.53
CA HIS A 60 3.99 1.86 -16.45
C HIS A 60 4.73 2.07 -15.13
N GLU A 61 5.87 2.74 -15.22
CA GLU A 61 6.68 3.17 -14.08
C GLU A 61 6.59 4.68 -13.93
N GLY A 62 6.54 5.16 -12.68
CA GLY A 62 6.39 6.58 -12.40
C GLY A 62 6.75 6.95 -10.97
N LYS A 63 7.01 8.24 -10.77
CA LYS A 63 7.28 8.82 -9.45
C LYS A 63 5.99 9.19 -8.76
N VAL A 64 5.87 8.88 -7.47
CA VAL A 64 4.71 9.25 -6.65
C VAL A 64 4.77 10.73 -6.30
N MET A 65 3.75 11.50 -6.72
CA MET A 65 3.64 12.94 -6.44
C MET A 65 2.90 13.24 -5.13
N GLU A 66 1.88 12.46 -4.80
CA GLU A 66 1.03 12.62 -3.62
C GLU A 66 0.54 11.25 -3.12
N VAL A 67 0.22 11.16 -1.81
CA VAL A 67 -0.10 9.92 -1.08
C VAL A 67 -1.28 10.14 -0.15
#